data_AF-A0A7K8XKK9-F1
#
_entry.id   AF-A0A7K8XKK9-F1
#
_cell.length_a   1.000
_cell.length_b   1.000
_cell.length_c   1.000
_cell.angle_alpha   90.00
_cell.angle_beta   90.00
_cell.angle_gamma   90.00
#
_symmetry.space_group_name_H-M   'P 1'
#
loop_
_entity.id
_entity.type
_entity.pdbx_description
1 polymer ?
#
loop_
_entity_poly.entity_id
_entity_poly.type
_entity_poly.pdbx_seq_one_letter_code
_entity_poly.pdbx_strand_id
1 'polypeptide(L)'
;VICKSDAPTGDVLLDEALKHIKETQPPETVQNWIELLSGETWNPLKLHYQLRNVRERLAKNLVEKGVLTTEKQNFLLFDMTTHPLTNNNIKQRLIKKVQEAVLDKWVNDPHRMDKRLLALVYLAHASDVLENAFAPLLDEQYDLATKRVRQLLDLDPEVECMKANTNEVLWAVVAAFTK
;
A
#
# COMPACT_ATOMS: atom_id res chain seq x y z
N VAL A 1 -7.37 -9.65 -14.33
CA VAL A 1 -5.92 -9.65 -14.00
C VAL A 1 -5.29 -10.90 -14.59
N ILE A 2 -4.18 -10.76 -15.33
CA ILE A 2 -3.51 -11.91 -15.98
C ILE A 2 -2.11 -12.06 -15.41
N CYS A 3 -1.76 -13.26 -14.95
CA CYS A 3 -0.41 -13.60 -14.53
C CYS A 3 0.51 -13.70 -15.76
N LYS A 4 1.45 -12.76 -15.90
CA LYS A 4 2.44 -12.77 -16.99
C LYS A 4 3.73 -13.53 -16.62
N SER A 5 4.03 -13.63 -15.33
CA SER A 5 5.20 -14.33 -14.79
C SER A 5 4.90 -14.78 -13.38
N ASP A 6 5.30 -16.00 -13.05
CA ASP A 6 5.15 -16.65 -11.74
C ASP A 6 6.49 -16.80 -10.99
N ALA A 7 7.50 -16.02 -11.39
CA ALA A 7 8.79 -16.02 -10.71
C ALA A 7 8.64 -15.53 -9.25
N PRO A 8 9.28 -16.20 -8.28
CA PRO A 8 9.18 -15.80 -6.88
C PRO A 8 9.78 -14.42 -6.64
N THR A 9 9.09 -13.61 -5.85
CA THR A 9 9.49 -12.23 -5.50
C THR A 9 10.38 -12.18 -4.27
N GLY A 10 10.35 -13.21 -3.43
CA GLY A 10 11.05 -13.25 -2.14
C GLY A 10 10.31 -12.54 -1.01
N ASP A 11 9.09 -12.03 -1.26
CA ASP A 11 8.17 -11.59 -0.21
C ASP A 11 7.05 -12.62 -0.05
N VAL A 12 6.91 -13.16 1.15
CA VAL A 12 5.99 -14.25 1.44
C VAL A 12 4.52 -13.92 1.14
N LEU A 13 4.11 -12.65 1.29
CA LEU A 13 2.73 -12.24 1.03
C LEU A 13 2.48 -12.08 -0.47
N LEU A 14 3.46 -11.51 -1.19
CA LEU A 14 3.38 -11.35 -2.64
C LEU A 14 3.39 -12.72 -3.33
N ASP A 15 4.21 -13.66 -2.87
CA ASP A 15 4.31 -14.99 -3.46
C ASP A 15 3.06 -15.83 -3.21
N GLU A 16 2.40 -15.68 -2.05
CA GLU A 16 1.10 -16.32 -1.78
C GLU A 16 -0.02 -15.76 -2.67
N ALA A 17 -0.12 -14.43 -2.77
CA ALA A 17 -1.07 -13.80 -3.68
C ALA A 17 -0.82 -14.17 -5.15
N LEU A 18 0.46 -14.22 -5.57
CA LEU A 18 0.85 -14.61 -6.92
C LEU A 18 0.46 -16.06 -7.24
N LYS A 19 0.62 -16.98 -6.26
CA LYS A 19 0.18 -18.36 -6.39
C LYS A 19 -1.33 -18.44 -6.63
N HIS A 20 -2.13 -17.73 -5.85
CA HIS A 20 -3.58 -17.66 -6.05
C HIS A 20 -3.95 -17.11 -7.43
N ILE A 21 -3.32 -16.01 -7.86
CA ILE A 21 -3.56 -15.40 -9.17
C ILE A 21 -3.22 -16.35 -10.32
N LYS A 22 -2.16 -17.15 -10.18
CA LYS A 22 -1.76 -18.15 -11.16
C LYS A 22 -2.76 -19.31 -11.27
N GLU A 23 -3.25 -19.81 -10.14
CA GLU A 23 -4.09 -21.02 -10.08
C GLU A 23 -5.56 -20.75 -10.45
N THR A 24 -6.01 -19.49 -10.34
CA THR A 24 -7.42 -19.12 -10.56
C THR A 24 -7.76 -19.00 -12.03
N GLN A 25 -8.74 -19.79 -12.48
CA GLN A 25 -9.36 -19.66 -13.79
C GLN A 25 -10.89 -19.79 -13.70
N PRO A 26 -11.67 -18.99 -14.45
CA PRO A 26 -11.23 -17.91 -15.34
C PRO A 26 -10.61 -16.71 -14.58
N PRO A 27 -9.86 -15.83 -15.26
CA PRO A 27 -9.22 -14.68 -14.61
C PRO A 27 -10.22 -13.73 -13.93
N GLU A 28 -9.87 -13.26 -12.74
CA GLU A 28 -10.70 -12.35 -11.95
C GLU A 28 -10.33 -10.87 -12.14
N THR A 29 -11.25 -9.96 -11.82
CA THR A 29 -11.05 -8.50 -11.85
C THR A 29 -10.19 -8.03 -10.68
N VAL A 30 -9.65 -6.80 -10.74
CA VAL A 30 -8.85 -6.23 -9.65
C VAL A 30 -9.66 -6.12 -8.35
N GLN A 31 -10.91 -5.64 -8.45
CA GLN A 31 -11.81 -5.51 -7.31
C GLN A 31 -12.08 -6.86 -6.64
N ASN A 32 -12.41 -7.89 -7.42
CA ASN A 32 -12.63 -9.22 -6.87
C ASN A 32 -11.35 -9.80 -6.24
N TRP A 33 -10.16 -9.51 -6.78
CA TRP A 33 -8.91 -9.90 -6.11
C TRP A 33 -8.72 -9.23 -4.75
N ILE A 34 -9.06 -7.94 -4.63
CA ILE A 34 -9.00 -7.23 -3.34
C ILE A 34 -9.93 -7.91 -2.33
N GLU A 35 -11.20 -8.16 -2.70
CA GLU A 35 -12.19 -8.83 -1.85
C GLU A 35 -11.78 -10.26 -1.45
N LEU A 36 -11.21 -11.02 -2.39
CA LEU A 36 -10.76 -12.39 -2.13
C LEU A 36 -9.59 -12.42 -1.15
N LEU A 37 -8.58 -11.57 -1.36
CA LEU A 37 -7.38 -11.54 -0.54
C LEU A 37 -7.63 -10.92 0.85
N SER A 38 -8.60 -10.00 0.97
CA SER A 38 -9.06 -9.46 2.27
C SER A 38 -10.00 -10.42 3.01
N GLY A 39 -10.67 -11.32 2.28
CA GLY A 39 -11.63 -12.29 2.83
C GLY A 39 -13.03 -11.71 3.00
N GLU A 40 -13.42 -10.76 2.15
CA GLU A 40 -14.76 -10.16 2.10
C GLU A 40 -15.79 -11.05 1.38
N THR A 41 -15.34 -12.12 0.74
CA THR A 41 -16.21 -13.12 0.11
C THR A 41 -16.89 -14.04 1.13
N TRP A 42 -18.18 -14.33 0.90
CA TRP A 42 -18.93 -15.33 1.66
C TRP A 42 -19.01 -16.70 0.98
N ASN A 43 -18.45 -16.86 -0.22
CA ASN A 43 -18.45 -18.12 -0.94
C ASN A 43 -17.46 -19.12 -0.27
N PRO A 44 -17.91 -20.25 0.30
CA PRO A 44 -17.05 -21.22 0.98
C PRO A 44 -15.91 -21.74 0.12
N LEU A 45 -16.13 -21.89 -1.18
CA LEU A 45 -15.11 -22.37 -2.12
C LEU A 45 -13.99 -21.35 -2.33
N LYS A 46 -14.23 -20.07 -2.04
CA LYS A 46 -13.28 -18.97 -2.21
C LYS A 46 -12.66 -18.48 -0.89
N LEU A 47 -13.03 -19.05 0.26
CA LEU A 47 -12.47 -18.63 1.57
C LEU A 47 -10.97 -18.90 1.72
N HIS A 48 -10.42 -19.83 0.93
CA HIS A 48 -9.00 -20.18 0.97
C HIS A 48 -8.09 -19.12 0.33
N TYR A 49 -8.63 -18.12 -0.38
CA TYR A 49 -7.86 -17.03 -0.98
C TYR A 49 -7.42 -15.97 0.02
N GLN A 50 -8.08 -15.88 1.18
CA GLN A 50 -7.81 -14.83 2.16
C GLN A 50 -6.37 -14.94 2.69
N LEU A 51 -5.63 -13.83 2.62
CA LEU A 51 -4.32 -13.73 3.25
C LEU A 51 -4.47 -13.59 4.76
N ARG A 52 -3.94 -14.56 5.50
CA ARG A 52 -4.01 -14.57 6.97
C ARG A 52 -2.75 -14.04 7.62
N ASN A 53 -2.92 -13.53 8.84
CA ASN A 53 -1.83 -13.05 9.70
C ASN A 53 -0.96 -11.97 9.05
N VAL A 54 -1.55 -11.15 8.16
CA VAL A 54 -0.82 -10.13 7.37
C VAL A 54 -0.01 -9.19 8.27
N ARG A 55 -0.60 -8.71 9.37
CA ARG A 55 0.08 -7.81 10.32
C ARG A 55 1.33 -8.44 10.93
N GLU A 56 1.23 -9.69 11.38
CA GLU A 56 2.34 -10.42 11.99
C GLU A 56 3.45 -10.69 10.97
N ARG A 57 3.08 -11.09 9.76
CA ARG A 57 4.04 -11.36 8.67
C ARG A 57 4.76 -10.09 8.21
N LEU A 58 4.04 -8.96 8.12
CA LEU A 58 4.64 -7.65 7.84
C LEU A 58 5.59 -7.21 8.96
N ALA A 59 5.19 -7.37 10.23
CA ALA A 59 6.04 -7.05 11.37
C ALA A 59 7.33 -7.89 11.35
N LYS A 60 7.24 -9.20 11.09
CA LYS A 60 8.38 -10.08 10.93
C LYS A 60 9.31 -9.62 9.79
N ASN A 61 8.76 -9.30 8.61
CA ASN A 61 9.54 -8.76 7.49
C ASN A 61 10.26 -7.45 7.86
N LEU A 62 9.63 -6.59 8.65
CA LEU A 62 10.24 -5.34 9.12
C LEU A 62 11.32 -5.57 10.19
N VAL A 63 11.20 -6.61 11.02
CA VAL A 63 12.26 -7.05 11.94
C VAL A 63 13.45 -7.60 11.16
N GLU A 64 13.23 -8.48 10.18
CA GLU A 64 14.29 -9.04 9.33
C GLU A 64 15.05 -7.95 8.54
N LYS A 65 14.35 -6.86 8.18
CA LYS A 65 14.94 -5.67 7.52
C LYS A 65 15.56 -4.66 8.50
N GLY A 66 15.56 -4.94 9.80
CA GLY A 66 16.15 -4.08 10.84
C GLY A 66 15.42 -2.75 11.03
N VAL A 67 14.12 -2.69 10.73
CA VAL A 67 13.26 -1.52 10.98
C VAL A 67 12.66 -1.59 12.38
N LEU A 68 12.16 -2.77 12.75
CA LEU A 68 11.62 -3.07 14.08
C LEU A 68 12.58 -4.02 14.83
N THR A 69 12.38 -4.15 16.13
CA THR A 69 12.96 -5.25 16.92
C THR A 69 11.85 -6.16 17.46
N THR A 70 12.22 -7.22 18.17
CA THR A 70 11.29 -8.08 18.89
C THR A 70 11.60 -8.01 20.37
N GLU A 71 10.59 -7.66 21.17
CA GLU A 71 10.68 -7.62 22.62
C GLU A 71 9.59 -8.49 23.23
N LYS A 72 9.95 -9.28 24.25
CA LYS A 72 8.96 -9.97 25.08
C LYS A 72 8.64 -9.06 26.27
N GLN A 73 7.43 -8.53 26.31
CA GLN A 73 6.94 -7.72 27.41
C GLN A 73 6.07 -8.56 28.33
N ASN A 74 6.45 -8.62 29.61
CA ASN A 74 5.70 -9.33 30.63
C ASN A 74 4.77 -8.32 31.31
N PHE A 75 3.47 -8.42 31.03
CA PHE A 75 2.43 -7.64 31.73
C PHE A 75 1.94 -8.42 32.95
N LEU A 76 1.27 -7.73 33.88
CA LEU A 76 0.79 -8.32 35.13
C LEU A 76 -0.03 -9.61 34.94
N LEU A 77 -0.79 -9.71 33.84
CA LEU A 77 -1.72 -10.80 33.58
C LEU A 77 -1.37 -11.68 32.37
N PHE A 78 -0.39 -11.29 31.56
CA PHE A 78 -0.01 -12.01 30.35
C PHE A 78 1.35 -11.55 29.81
N ASP A 79 2.00 -12.40 29.03
CA ASP A 79 3.15 -12.00 28.23
C ASP A 79 2.70 -11.66 26.81
N MET A 80 3.31 -10.64 26.21
CA MET A 80 3.06 -10.25 24.82
C MET A 80 4.38 -9.94 24.12
N THR A 81 4.53 -10.49 22.92
CA THR A 81 5.62 -10.12 22.01
C THR A 81 5.24 -8.81 21.31
N THR A 82 6.09 -7.80 21.43
CA THR A 82 5.91 -6.50 20.79
C THR A 82 7.01 -6.22 19.78
N HIS A 83 6.73 -5.31 18.86
CA HIS A 83 7.65 -4.94 17.78
C HIS A 83 7.92 -3.43 17.74
N PRO A 84 8.68 -2.88 18.71
CA PRO A 84 8.96 -1.46 18.74
C PRO A 84 9.85 -1.03 17.57
N LEU A 85 9.66 0.23 17.15
CA LEU A 85 10.46 0.86 16.11
C LEU A 85 11.84 1.22 16.64
N THR A 86 12.89 0.64 16.05
CA THR A 86 14.28 0.94 16.39
C THR A 86 14.92 1.88 15.38
N ASN A 87 14.59 1.72 14.10
CA ASN A 87 15.14 2.56 13.03
C ASN A 87 14.29 3.82 12.81
N ASN A 88 14.37 4.79 13.72
CA ASN A 88 13.64 6.06 13.56
C ASN A 88 14.02 6.81 12.27
N ASN A 89 15.27 6.69 11.82
CA ASN A 89 15.77 7.35 10.62
C ASN A 89 15.02 6.90 9.35
N ILE A 90 14.65 5.62 9.22
CA ILE A 90 13.91 5.16 8.04
C ILE A 90 12.47 5.68 8.04
N LYS A 91 11.81 5.72 9.21
CA LYS A 91 10.46 6.29 9.35
C LYS A 91 10.45 7.76 8.99
N GLN A 92 11.39 8.55 9.51
CA GLN A 92 11.47 9.99 9.21
C GLN A 92 11.77 10.23 7.73
N ARG A 93 12.65 9.45 7.11
CA ARG A 93 12.89 9.53 5.66
C ARG A 93 11.67 9.19 4.83
N LEU A 94 10.86 8.20 5.24
CA LEU A 94 9.62 7.85 4.57
C LEU A 94 8.60 9.00 4.63
N ILE A 95 8.36 9.54 5.83
CA ILE A 95 7.44 10.67 6.04
C ILE A 95 7.90 11.87 5.19
N LYS A 96 9.17 12.25 5.29
CA LYS A 96 9.73 13.36 4.53
C LYS A 96 9.61 13.14 3.01
N LYS A 97 9.82 11.92 2.53
CA LYS A 97 9.69 11.60 1.10
C LYS A 97 8.27 11.81 0.60
N VAL A 98 7.25 11.45 1.39
CA VAL A 98 5.84 11.68 1.06
C VAL A 98 5.51 13.17 1.08
N GLN A 99 5.93 13.89 2.12
CA GLN A 99 5.74 15.34 2.23
C GLN A 99 6.38 16.09 1.05
N GLU A 100 7.66 15.85 0.76
CA GLU A 100 8.39 16.50 -0.33
C GLU A 100 7.71 16.25 -1.69
N ALA A 101 7.10 15.07 -1.91
CA ALA A 101 6.44 14.72 -3.16
C ALA A 101 5.25 15.64 -3.50
N VAL A 102 4.53 16.08 -2.48
CA VAL A 102 3.36 16.98 -2.61
C VAL A 102 3.68 18.41 -2.22
N LEU A 103 4.94 18.72 -1.88
CA LEU A 103 5.42 20.06 -1.54
C LEU A 103 6.52 20.50 -2.53
N ASP A 104 7.79 20.47 -2.10
CA ASP A 104 8.92 21.06 -2.84
C ASP A 104 9.21 20.36 -4.17
N LYS A 105 8.93 19.06 -4.27
CA LYS A 105 9.16 18.24 -5.47
C LYS A 105 7.88 18.00 -6.26
N TRP A 106 6.82 18.73 -5.96
CA TRP A 106 5.56 18.62 -6.68
C TRP A 106 5.73 18.95 -8.16
N VAL A 107 5.12 18.12 -9.00
CA VAL A 107 5.01 18.34 -10.43
C VAL A 107 3.54 18.21 -10.80
N ASN A 108 3.02 19.17 -11.56
CA ASN A 108 1.59 19.18 -11.96
C ASN A 108 1.19 18.00 -12.86
N ASP A 109 2.17 17.30 -13.44
CA ASP A 109 1.94 16.07 -14.20
C ASP A 109 2.28 14.85 -13.32
N PRO A 110 1.28 14.07 -12.88
CA PRO A 110 1.46 12.89 -12.03
C PRO A 110 2.37 11.83 -12.64
N HIS A 111 2.46 11.74 -13.97
CA HIS A 111 3.29 10.74 -14.67
C HIS A 111 4.79 11.02 -14.55
N ARG A 112 5.14 12.24 -14.15
CA ARG A 112 6.53 12.61 -13.84
C ARG A 112 6.95 12.24 -12.42
N MET A 113 6.01 11.84 -11.57
CA MET A 113 6.30 11.30 -10.25
C MET A 113 6.78 9.85 -10.35
N ASP A 114 7.67 9.43 -9.46
CA ASP A 114 8.02 8.02 -9.30
C ASP A 114 6.76 7.19 -9.04
N LYS A 115 6.50 6.16 -9.86
CA LYS A 115 5.27 5.36 -9.80
C LYS A 115 5.06 4.71 -8.44
N ARG A 116 6.15 4.31 -7.77
CA ARG A 116 6.08 3.72 -6.42
C ARG A 116 5.64 4.75 -5.39
N LEU A 117 6.11 6.00 -5.52
CA LEU A 117 5.70 7.10 -4.66
C LEU A 117 4.25 7.53 -4.93
N LEU A 118 3.83 7.59 -6.20
CA LEU A 118 2.45 7.87 -6.56
C LEU A 118 1.49 6.82 -5.99
N ALA A 119 1.78 5.53 -6.18
CA ALA A 119 1.00 4.44 -5.59
C ALA A 119 0.97 4.50 -4.06
N LEU A 120 2.09 4.86 -3.43
CA LEU A 120 2.17 5.03 -1.98
C LEU A 120 1.23 6.13 -1.50
N VAL A 121 1.13 7.27 -2.20
CA VAL A 121 0.21 8.37 -1.84
C VAL A 121 -1.24 7.91 -1.92
N TYR A 122 -1.66 7.29 -3.03
CA TYR A 122 -3.03 6.78 -3.18
C TYR A 122 -3.38 5.73 -2.13
N LEU A 123 -2.52 4.72 -1.92
CA LEU A 123 -2.80 3.66 -0.95
C LEU A 123 -2.75 4.15 0.50
N ALA A 124 -1.85 5.08 0.84
CA ALA A 124 -1.82 5.70 2.16
C ALA A 124 -3.07 6.53 2.43
N HIS A 125 -3.61 7.21 1.41
CA HIS A 125 -4.88 7.90 1.51
C HIS A 125 -6.05 6.92 1.70
N ALA A 126 -6.17 5.89 0.84
CA ALA A 126 -7.23 4.89 0.92
C ALA A 126 -7.20 4.08 2.23
N SER A 127 -6.02 3.95 2.86
CA SER A 127 -5.85 3.27 4.16
C SER A 127 -5.97 4.22 5.36
N ASP A 128 -6.31 5.49 5.15
CA ASP A 128 -6.48 6.51 6.20
C ASP A 128 -5.23 6.71 7.10
N VAL A 129 -4.04 6.61 6.49
CA VAL A 129 -2.76 6.81 7.20
C VAL A 129 -1.92 7.96 6.66
N LEU A 130 -2.30 8.54 5.51
CA LEU A 130 -1.59 9.66 4.90
C LEU A 130 -1.58 10.91 5.80
N GLU A 131 -2.67 11.14 6.54
CA GLU A 131 -2.80 12.26 7.47
C GLU A 131 -1.68 12.28 8.52
N ASN A 132 -1.19 11.11 8.95
CA ASN A 132 -0.07 11.02 9.88
C ASN A 132 1.23 11.61 9.33
N ALA A 133 1.39 11.67 8.00
CA ALA A 133 2.52 12.32 7.36
C ALA A 133 2.34 13.84 7.27
N PHE A 134 1.12 14.36 7.31
CA PHE A 134 0.83 15.79 7.17
C PHE A 134 0.61 16.50 8.50
N ALA A 135 0.16 15.80 9.55
CA ALA A 135 -0.05 16.37 10.88
C ALA A 135 1.13 17.18 11.45
N PRO A 136 2.42 16.86 11.16
CA PRO A 136 3.56 17.66 11.63
C PRO A 136 3.89 18.90 10.77
N LEU A 137 3.18 19.14 9.66
CA LEU A 137 3.42 20.27 8.77
C LEU A 137 2.90 21.58 9.38
N LEU A 138 3.41 22.71 8.88
CA LEU A 138 2.83 24.03 9.14
C LEU A 138 1.49 24.17 8.41
N ASP A 139 0.56 24.96 8.96
CA ASP A 139 -0.80 25.15 8.42
C ASP A 139 -0.83 25.40 6.90
N GLU A 140 0.00 26.32 6.39
CA GLU A 140 0.06 26.63 4.96
C GLU A 140 0.54 25.43 4.11
N GLN A 141 1.51 24.67 4.62
CA GLN A 141 2.01 23.46 3.94
C GLN A 141 0.99 22.34 3.99
N TYR A 142 0.28 22.19 5.11
CA TYR A 142 -0.80 21.24 5.28
C TYR A 142 -1.91 21.48 4.26
N ASP A 143 -2.39 22.73 4.16
CA ASP A 143 -3.43 23.12 3.21
C ASP A 143 -2.99 22.87 1.75
N LEU A 144 -1.75 23.22 1.43
CA LEU A 144 -1.19 23.01 0.09
C LEU A 144 -1.05 21.52 -0.26
N ALA A 145 -0.52 20.70 0.67
CA ALA A 145 -0.38 19.26 0.50
C ALA A 145 -1.74 18.59 0.30
N THR A 146 -2.72 18.93 1.15
CA THR A 146 -4.09 18.41 1.07
C THR A 146 -4.76 18.80 -0.25
N LYS A 147 -4.59 20.04 -0.70
CA LYS A 147 -5.09 20.50 -2.00
C LYS A 147 -4.49 19.68 -3.16
N ARG A 148 -3.19 19.40 -3.14
CA ARG A 148 -2.51 18.62 -4.19
C ARG A 148 -2.87 17.14 -4.17
N VAL A 149 -3.07 16.56 -2.98
CA VAL A 149 -3.63 15.20 -2.87
C VAL A 149 -5.03 15.14 -3.43
N ARG A 150 -5.90 16.12 -3.13
CA ARG A 150 -7.23 16.22 -3.74
C ARG A 150 -7.14 16.30 -5.27
N GLN A 151 -6.22 17.12 -5.81
CA GLN A 151 -5.99 17.17 -7.27
C GLN A 151 -5.60 15.81 -7.86
N LEU A 152 -4.85 14.96 -7.14
CA LEU A 152 -4.54 13.60 -7.59
C LEU A 152 -5.78 12.69 -7.53
N LEU A 153 -6.63 12.85 -6.52
CA LEU A 153 -7.84 12.05 -6.35
C LEU A 153 -8.94 12.41 -7.35
N ASP A 154 -8.96 13.66 -7.83
CA ASP A 154 -9.89 14.13 -8.85
C ASP A 154 -9.54 13.65 -10.28
N LEU A 155 -8.40 12.96 -10.45
CA LEU A 155 -8.01 12.39 -11.74
C LEU A 155 -8.90 11.20 -12.11
N ASP A 156 -9.25 11.07 -13.39
CA ASP A 156 -9.97 9.92 -13.91
C ASP A 156 -9.00 8.77 -14.24
N PRO A 157 -9.03 7.64 -13.51
CA PRO A 157 -8.12 6.51 -13.76
C PRO A 157 -8.27 5.92 -15.18
N GLU A 158 -9.46 6.01 -15.79
CA GLU A 158 -9.70 5.51 -17.16
C GLU A 158 -8.94 6.36 -18.18
N VAL A 159 -8.84 7.68 -17.96
CA VAL A 159 -8.06 8.58 -18.82
C VAL A 159 -6.57 8.44 -18.54
N GLU A 160 -6.19 8.40 -17.27
CA GLU A 160 -4.79 8.36 -16.85
C GLU A 160 -4.08 7.06 -17.24
N CYS A 161 -4.80 5.94 -17.29
CA CYS A 161 -4.20 4.66 -17.70
C CYS A 161 -3.85 4.60 -19.20
N MET A 162 -4.53 5.37 -20.06
CA MET A 162 -4.27 5.41 -21.51
C MET A 162 -2.99 6.16 -21.89
N LYS A 163 -2.37 6.89 -20.95
CA LYS A 163 -1.12 7.62 -21.21
C LYS A 163 0.06 6.66 -21.37
N ALA A 164 1.06 7.07 -22.14
CA ALA A 164 2.24 6.24 -22.42
C ALA A 164 3.05 5.94 -21.15
N ASN A 165 3.70 4.77 -21.11
CA ASN A 165 4.58 4.33 -20.01
C ASN A 165 3.90 4.28 -18.62
N THR A 166 2.60 4.02 -18.54
CA THR A 166 1.87 3.83 -17.27
C THR A 166 1.85 2.36 -16.84
N ASN A 167 1.27 2.09 -15.67
CA ASN A 167 0.90 0.74 -15.26
C ASN A 167 -0.62 0.69 -15.13
N GLU A 168 -1.30 -0.01 -16.03
CA GLU A 168 -2.77 -0.13 -16.04
C GLU A 168 -3.31 -0.73 -14.74
N VAL A 169 -2.60 -1.70 -14.16
CA VAL A 169 -3.02 -2.34 -12.90
C VAL A 169 -2.94 -1.35 -11.73
N LEU A 170 -1.96 -0.44 -11.72
CA LEU A 170 -1.89 0.62 -10.71
C LEU A 170 -3.16 1.48 -10.76
N TRP A 171 -3.57 1.94 -11.94
CA TRP A 171 -4.76 2.76 -12.10
C TRP A 171 -6.05 1.99 -11.84
N ALA A 172 -6.10 0.69 -12.18
CA ALA A 172 -7.22 -0.17 -11.82
C ALA A 172 -7.35 -0.36 -10.29
N VAL A 173 -6.24 -0.42 -9.56
CA VAL A 173 -6.24 -0.44 -8.09
C VAL A 173 -6.70 0.91 -7.54
N VAL A 174 -6.22 2.03 -8.09
CA VAL A 174 -6.71 3.38 -7.71
C VAL A 174 -8.22 3.45 -7.92
N ALA A 175 -8.72 3.04 -9.09
CA ALA A 175 -10.14 3.04 -9.39
C ALA A 175 -10.97 2.21 -8.40
N ALA A 176 -10.44 1.09 -7.89
CA ALA A 176 -11.11 0.24 -6.92
C ALA A 176 -11.22 0.87 -5.52
N PHE A 177 -10.42 1.89 -5.21
CA PHE A 177 -10.47 2.61 -3.93
C PHE A 177 -11.09 4.01 -4.04
N THR A 178 -11.29 4.53 -5.26
CA THR A 178 -11.88 5.86 -5.49
C THR A 178 -13.32 5.82 -6.03
N LYS A 179 -13.77 4.70 -6.57
CA LYS A 179 -15.16 4.48 -7.03
C LYS A 179 -15.94 3.72 -5.96
#